data_AF-A0A4Q3UDW3-F1
#
_entry.id   AF-A0A4Q3UDW3-F1
#
_cell.length_a   1.000
_cell.length_b   1.000
_cell.length_c   1.000
_cell.angle_alpha   90.00
_cell.angle_beta   90.00
_cell.angle_gamma   90.00
#
_symmetry.space_group_name_H-M   'P 1'
#
loop_
_entity.id
_entity.type
_entity.pdbx_description
1 polymer ?
#
loop_
_entity_poly.entity_id
_entity_poly.type
_entity_poly.pdbx_seq_one_letter_code
_entity_poly.pdbx_strand_id
1 'polypeptide(L)'
;MHDLGIIGGVVVDGTASARFEANVYVRDGRIAKITPDREDARAEIDATGLIVSPGFLDVHTHYDAQAFWDPTLSPSSFHGVTTVFGGFCGFSIAPLTPETAPY
;
A
#
# COMPACT_ATOMS: atom_id res chain seq x y z
N MET A 1 10.83 -0.42 21.26
CA MET A 1 11.20 0.47 20.15
C MET A 1 10.64 -0.11 18.85
N HIS A 2 9.95 0.70 18.06
CA HIS A 2 9.38 0.34 16.75
C HIS A 2 10.29 0.78 15.60
N ASP A 3 10.08 0.25 14.39
CA ASP A 3 10.85 0.65 13.21
C ASP A 3 10.40 2.00 12.65
N LEU A 4 9.08 2.20 12.60
CA LEU A 4 8.42 3.40 12.08
C LEU A 4 7.21 3.75 12.95
N GLY A 5 7.03 5.03 13.25
CA GLY A 5 5.82 5.59 13.85
C GLY A 5 5.19 6.62 12.91
N ILE A 6 3.89 6.49 12.65
CA ILE A 6 3.08 7.50 11.97
C ILE A 6 2.28 8.21 13.06
N ILE A 7 2.58 9.49 13.30
CA ILE A 7 2.24 10.19 14.55
C ILE A 7 1.17 11.24 14.32
N GLY A 8 0.19 11.33 15.22
CA GLY A 8 -0.82 12.41 15.25
C GLY A 8 -1.86 12.36 14.15
N GLY A 9 -2.01 11.22 13.48
CA GLY A 9 -2.95 11.06 12.36
C GLY A 9 -4.38 10.72 12.77
N VAL A 10 -5.31 10.89 11.84
CA VAL A 10 -6.67 10.37 11.95
C VAL A 10 -6.75 9.04 11.19
N VAL A 11 -6.92 7.94 11.92
CA VAL A 11 -6.96 6.59 11.37
C VAL A 11 -8.33 6.29 10.78
N VAL A 12 -8.34 5.79 9.54
CA VAL A 12 -9.48 5.17 8.86
C VAL A 12 -9.07 3.74 8.52
N ASP A 13 -9.47 2.77 9.33
CA ASP A 13 -8.92 1.41 9.32
C ASP A 13 -9.47 0.48 8.21
N GLY A 14 -10.42 0.97 7.41
CA GLY A 14 -11.05 0.21 6.32
C GLY A 14 -12.18 -0.74 6.76
N THR A 15 -12.54 -0.77 8.05
CA THR A 15 -13.63 -1.62 8.58
C THR A 15 -15.02 -0.99 8.46
N ALA A 16 -15.10 0.21 7.85
CA ALA A 16 -16.27 1.10 7.86
C ALA A 16 -16.67 1.64 9.25
N SER A 17 -15.84 1.43 10.27
CA SER A 17 -15.99 2.09 11.58
C SER A 17 -15.73 3.60 11.48
N ALA A 18 -16.17 4.35 12.49
CA ALA A 18 -15.88 5.77 12.59
C ALA A 18 -14.36 6.00 12.70
N ARG A 19 -13.87 7.06 12.04
CA ARG A 19 -12.46 7.48 12.13
C ARG A 19 -12.10 7.92 13.54
N PHE A 20 -10.85 7.71 13.95
CA PHE A 20 -10.36 8.03 15.29
C PHE A 20 -8.91 8.54 15.26
N GLU A 21 -8.52 9.36 16.22
CA GLU A 21 -7.13 9.84 16.35
C GLU A 21 -6.27 8.75 16.99
N ALA A 22 -5.14 8.43 16.34
CA ALA A 22 -4.16 7.48 16.87
C ALA A 22 -2.81 7.59 16.15
N ASN A 23 -1.78 7.06 16.80
CA ASN A 23 -0.49 6.77 16.19
C ASN A 23 -0.49 5.33 15.67
N VAL A 24 0.19 5.10 14.55
CA VAL A 24 0.37 3.75 13.97
C VAL A 24 1.85 3.39 14.00
N TYR A 25 2.19 2.28 14.65
CA TYR A 25 3.56 1.80 14.77
C TYR A 25 3.77 0.52 13.97
N VAL A 26 4.89 0.47 13.25
CA VAL A 26 5.31 -0.66 12.43
C VAL A 26 6.56 -1.30 13.03
N ARG A 27 6.59 -2.63 13.07
CA ARG A 27 7.75 -3.44 13.41
C ARG A 27 7.85 -4.64 12.47
N ASP A 28 9.03 -4.91 11.94
CA ASP A 28 9.31 -6.04 11.05
C ASP A 28 8.34 -6.11 9.86
N GLY A 29 8.03 -4.95 9.27
CA GLY A 29 7.12 -4.82 8.13
C GLY A 29 5.64 -5.05 8.45
N ARG A 30 5.25 -5.14 9.73
CA ARG A 30 3.87 -5.35 10.17
C ARG A 30 3.40 -4.22 11.08
N ILE A 31 2.10 -3.91 11.04
CA ILE A 31 1.48 -3.03 12.04
C ILE A 31 1.60 -3.71 13.40
N ALA A 32 2.41 -3.15 14.28
CA ALA A 32 2.67 -3.67 15.61
C ALA A 32 1.68 -3.14 16.64
N LYS A 33 1.26 -1.88 16.49
CA LYS A 33 0.33 -1.23 17.41
C LYS A 33 -0.38 -0.04 16.76
N ILE A 34 -1.64 0.17 17.13
CA ILE A 34 -2.41 1.39 16.86
C ILE A 34 -2.89 1.89 18.22
N THR A 35 -2.52 3.12 18.61
CA THR A 35 -2.76 3.63 19.97
C THR A 35 -2.72 5.16 20.01
N PRO A 36 -3.52 5.83 20.86
CA PRO A 36 -3.40 7.28 21.07
C PRO A 36 -2.09 7.66 21.77
N ASP A 37 -1.51 6.73 22.54
CA ASP A 37 -0.28 6.97 23.29
C ASP A 37 0.95 7.08 22.37
N ARG A 38 1.91 7.91 22.77
CA ARG A 38 3.19 8.05 22.06
C ARG A 38 4.19 6.99 22.56
N GLU A 39 4.92 6.39 21.63
CA GLU A 39 5.96 5.39 21.87
C GLU A 39 7.17 5.64 20.96
N ASP A 40 8.34 5.12 21.35
CA ASP A 40 9.57 5.32 20.59
C ASP A 40 9.60 4.50 19.30
N ALA A 41 9.91 5.17 18.19
CA ALA A 41 10.20 4.58 16.89
C ALA A 41 11.56 5.05 16.36
N ARG A 42 12.23 4.21 15.55
CA ARG A 42 13.51 4.57 14.90
C ARG A 42 13.34 5.68 13.87
N ALA A 43 12.21 5.70 13.18
CA ALA A 43 11.81 6.77 12.28
C ALA A 43 10.37 7.21 12.60
N GLU A 44 10.08 8.49 12.41
CA GLU A 44 8.73 9.05 12.60
C GLU A 44 8.28 9.80 11.35
N ILE A 45 6.99 9.70 11.03
CA ILE A 45 6.28 10.50 10.04
C ILE A 45 5.21 11.30 10.79
N ASP A 46 5.22 12.62 10.66
CA ASP A 46 4.17 13.48 11.18
C ASP A 46 2.95 13.44 10.25
N ALA A 47 1.83 12.93 10.75
CA ALA A 47 0.55 12.83 10.06
C ALA A 47 -0.51 13.79 10.64
N THR A 48 -0.09 14.82 11.38
CA THR A 48 -1.01 15.80 11.98
C THR A 48 -1.90 16.44 10.90
N GLY A 49 -3.22 16.35 11.10
CA GLY A 49 -4.21 16.87 10.16
C GLY A 49 -4.39 16.02 8.89
N LEU A 50 -3.74 14.85 8.80
CA LEU A 50 -3.82 13.93 7.68
C LEU A 50 -4.58 12.64 8.05
N ILE A 51 -5.02 11.92 7.02
CA ILE A 51 -5.62 10.59 7.17
C ILE A 51 -4.51 9.53 7.10
N VAL A 52 -4.60 8.54 7.98
CA VAL A 52 -3.82 7.30 7.89
C VAL A 52 -4.80 6.17 7.57
N SER A 53 -4.65 5.55 6.40
CA SER A 53 -5.49 4.43 5.95
C SER A 53 -4.65 3.22 5.57
N PRO A 54 -5.26 2.03 5.42
CA PRO A 54 -4.67 0.97 4.63
C PRO A 54 -4.29 1.52 3.24
N GLY A 55 -3.21 0.97 2.68
CA GLY A 55 -2.88 1.23 1.29
C GLY A 55 -3.97 0.68 0.37
N PHE A 56 -4.22 1.36 -0.74
CA PHE A 56 -5.32 1.00 -1.63
C PHE A 56 -5.00 -0.27 -2.42
N LEU A 57 -6.07 -1.02 -2.73
CA LEU A 57 -6.05 -2.19 -3.59
C LEU A 57 -6.58 -1.78 -4.96
N ASP A 58 -5.73 -1.83 -5.98
CA ASP A 58 -6.16 -1.62 -7.35
C ASP A 58 -6.52 -2.96 -7.98
N VAL A 59 -7.82 -3.23 -8.01
CA VAL A 59 -8.39 -4.50 -8.44
C VAL A 59 -8.51 -4.63 -9.95
N HIS A 60 -8.02 -3.67 -10.73
CA HIS A 60 -8.12 -3.73 -12.18
C HIS A 60 -6.99 -2.96 -12.88
N THR A 61 -5.88 -3.65 -13.16
CA THR A 61 -4.73 -3.05 -13.84
C THR A 61 -4.28 -3.86 -15.05
N HIS A 62 -3.42 -3.24 -15.86
CA HIS A 62 -2.71 -3.88 -16.97
C HIS A 62 -1.19 -3.76 -16.79
N TYR A 63 -0.71 -3.86 -15.55
CA TYR A 63 0.72 -3.73 -15.24
C TYR A 63 1.54 -4.99 -15.49
N ASP A 64 0.94 -6.07 -15.99
CA ASP A 64 1.59 -7.35 -16.28
C ASP A 64 2.93 -7.18 -17.01
N ALA A 65 2.97 -6.34 -18.05
CA ALA A 65 4.18 -6.00 -18.77
C ALA A 65 4.96 -4.87 -18.09
N GLN A 66 4.26 -3.83 -17.60
CA GLN A 66 4.90 -2.63 -17.03
C GLN A 66 5.81 -2.93 -15.84
N ALA A 67 5.48 -3.93 -15.03
CA ALA A 67 6.30 -4.34 -13.89
C ALA A 67 7.75 -4.68 -14.27
N PHE A 68 8.03 -5.00 -15.54
CA PHE A 68 9.38 -5.31 -16.03
C PHE A 68 10.25 -4.06 -16.28
N TRP A 69 9.65 -2.89 -16.57
CA TRP A 69 10.40 -1.65 -16.82
C TRP A 69 10.13 -0.52 -15.81
N ASP A 70 9.03 -0.60 -15.05
CA ASP A 70 8.72 0.29 -13.93
C ASP A 70 8.47 -0.56 -12.66
N PRO A 71 9.54 -0.92 -11.92
CA PRO A 71 9.42 -1.77 -10.73
C PRO A 71 8.71 -1.08 -9.56
N THR A 72 8.49 0.24 -9.64
CA THR A 72 7.80 1.01 -8.60
C THR A 72 6.30 1.14 -8.85
N LEU A 73 5.83 0.69 -10.03
CA LEU A 73 4.46 0.85 -10.50
C LEU A 73 3.97 2.28 -10.24
N SER A 74 4.79 3.24 -10.67
CA SER A 74 4.71 4.66 -10.32
C SER A 74 3.32 5.29 -10.50
N PRO A 75 2.51 4.96 -11.53
CA PRO A 75 1.18 5.57 -11.66
C PRO A 75 0.21 5.14 -10.56
N SER A 76 0.43 3.99 -9.92
CA SER A 76 -0.41 3.50 -8.82
C SER A 76 0.15 3.92 -7.45
N SER A 77 1.46 3.79 -7.25
CA SER A 77 2.07 4.12 -5.95
C SER A 77 1.93 5.60 -5.59
N PHE A 78 1.96 6.52 -6.56
CA PHE A 78 1.69 7.95 -6.32
C PHE A 78 0.25 8.25 -5.89
N HIS A 79 -0.69 7.34 -6.14
CA HIS A 79 -2.09 7.48 -5.73
C HIS A 79 -2.43 6.66 -4.47
N GLY A 80 -1.42 6.18 -3.74
CA GLY A 80 -1.61 5.44 -2.48
C GLY A 80 -1.95 3.97 -2.66
N VAL A 81 -1.85 3.43 -3.88
CA VAL A 81 -2.01 1.99 -4.13
C VAL A 81 -0.78 1.24 -3.65
N THR A 82 -1.00 0.17 -2.90
CA THR A 82 0.06 -0.69 -2.36
C THR A 82 -0.02 -2.12 -2.85
N THR A 83 -1.10 -2.48 -3.54
CA THR A 83 -1.27 -3.80 -4.16
C THR A 83 -2.08 -3.63 -5.44
N VAL A 84 -1.63 -4.30 -6.50
CA VAL A 84 -2.28 -4.33 -7.80
C VAL A 84 -2.59 -5.77 -8.19
N PHE A 85 -3.65 -5.94 -8.98
CA PHE A 85 -3.97 -7.20 -9.63
C PHE A 85 -3.71 -7.07 -11.14
N GLY A 86 -3.08 -8.07 -11.74
CA GLY A 86 -2.87 -8.18 -13.20
C GLY A 86 -3.67 -9.31 -13.82
N GLY A 87 -3.57 -9.47 -15.14
CA GLY A 87 -4.24 -10.57 -15.86
C GLY A 87 -5.71 -10.29 -16.21
N PHE A 88 -6.08 -9.03 -16.43
CA PHE A 88 -7.45 -8.63 -16.72
C PHE A 88 -7.77 -8.54 -18.21
N CYS A 89 -9.08 -8.50 -18.50
CA CYS A 89 -9.62 -8.32 -19.85
C CYS A 89 -9.19 -9.41 -20.86
N GLY A 90 -8.89 -10.62 -20.37
CA GLY A 90 -8.43 -11.73 -21.20
C GLY A 90 -6.96 -11.62 -21.64
N PHE A 91 -6.21 -10.68 -21.06
CA PHE A 91 -4.80 -10.47 -21.33
C PHE A 91 -3.97 -10.68 -20.05
N SER A 92 -2.95 -11.51 -20.15
CA SER A 92 -1.89 -11.67 -19.14
C SER A 92 -0.56 -11.86 -19.84
N ILE A 93 0.54 -11.46 -19.19
CA ILE A 93 1.89 -11.63 -19.78
C ILE A 93 2.34 -13.10 -19.83
N ALA A 94 1.67 -13.98 -19.08
CA ALA A 94 1.98 -15.40 -19.01
C ALA A 94 0.72 -16.26 -19.18
N PRO A 95 0.84 -17.45 -19.79
CA PRO A 95 2.06 -18.01 -20.39
C PRO A 95 2.42 -17.34 -21.73
N LEU A 96 3.69 -16.98 -21.88
CA LEU A 96 4.27 -16.54 -23.15
C LEU A 96 5.05 -17.72 -23.75
N THR A 97 4.49 -18.34 -24.78
CA THR A 97 5.13 -19.43 -25.55
C THR A 97 5.48 -18.92 -26.95
N PRO A 98 6.34 -19.63 -27.71
CA PRO A 98 6.58 -19.28 -29.11
C PRO A 98 5.30 -19.21 -29.96
N GLU A 99 4.27 -20.01 -29.63
CA GLU A 99 2.97 -19.93 -30.30
C GLU A 99 2.13 -18.71 -29.88
N THR A 100 2.24 -18.25 -28.63
CA THR A 100 1.44 -17.11 -28.10
C THR A 100 2.18 -15.77 -28.14
N ALA A 101 3.49 -15.76 -28.39
CA ALA A 101 4.32 -14.56 -28.54
C ALA A 101 3.98 -13.65 -29.74
N PRO A 102 3.47 -14.15 -30.89
CA PRO A 102 3.10 -13.29 -32.03
C PRO A 102 1.77 -12.54 -31.88
N TYR A 103 1.09 -12.67 -30.74
CA TYR A 103 -0.10 -11.86 -30.42
C TYR A 103 0.27 -10.37 -30.36
#